data_AF-A0A0F9LAQ4-F1
#
_entry.id   AF-A0A0F9LAQ4-F1
#
_cell.length_a   1.000
_cell.length_b   1.000
_cell.length_c   1.000
_cell.angle_alpha   90.00
_cell.angle_beta   90.00
_cell.angle_gamma   90.00
#
_symmetry.space_group_name_H-M   'P 1'
#
loop_
_entity.id
_entity.type
_entity.pdbx_description
1 polymer ?
#
loop_
_entity_poly.entity_id
_entity_poly.type
_entity_poly.pdbx_seq_one_letter_code
_entity_poly.pdbx_strand_id
1 'polypeptide(L)'
;VLGEPKKAIGYYEQSLEIDKKTYGFNHPSVARDLNNKGGAYYALGENKKALGNFEQALEIIRASYGEEHPYAKDLKEKLKIISSKQ
;
A
#
# COMPACT_ATOMS: atom_id res chain seq x y z
N VAL A 1 14.18 -18.07 7.98
CA VAL A 1 12.91 -17.38 8.29
C VAL A 1 12.91 -16.07 7.51
N LEU A 2 12.11 -15.98 6.45
CA LEU A 2 12.01 -14.78 5.62
C LEU A 2 11.05 -13.78 6.30
N GLY A 3 11.60 -12.72 6.90
CA GLY A 3 10.89 -11.57 7.44
C GLY A 3 9.94 -11.82 8.62
N GLU A 4 9.63 -10.76 9.37
CA GLU A 4 8.55 -10.75 10.37
C GLU A 4 7.46 -9.78 9.89
N PRO A 5 6.50 -10.21 9.02
CA PRO A 5 5.53 -9.30 8.42
C PRO A 5 4.69 -8.52 9.45
N LYS A 6 4.41 -9.15 10.60
CA LYS A 6 3.72 -8.49 11.73
C LYS A 6 4.51 -7.31 12.29
N LYS A 7 5.83 -7.45 12.43
CA LYS A 7 6.71 -6.38 12.89
C LYS A 7 6.82 -5.27 11.83
N ALA A 8 6.89 -5.65 10.55
CA ALA A 8 6.90 -4.70 9.44
C ALA A 8 5.63 -3.82 9.40
N ILE A 9 4.45 -4.40 9.66
CA ILE A 9 3.19 -3.64 9.75
C ILE A 9 3.30 -2.51 10.77
N GLY A 10 3.83 -2.80 11.97
CA GLY A 10 4.01 -1.78 13.01
C GLY A 10 4.93 -0.63 12.57
N TYR A 11 6.03 -0.94 11.90
CA TYR A 11 6.91 0.09 11.34
C TYR A 11 6.23 0.92 10.25
N TYR A 12 5.48 0.29 9.34
CA TYR A 12 4.76 1.03 8.30
C TYR A 12 3.62 1.89 8.86
N GLU A 13 2.97 1.49 9.97
CA GLU A 13 1.99 2.33 10.65
C GLU A 13 2.62 3.58 11.27
N GLN A 14 3.81 3.44 11.87
CA GLN A 14 4.57 4.58 12.39
C GLN A 14 4.99 5.53 11.26
N SER A 15 5.55 5.00 10.16
CA SER A 15 5.91 5.83 8.99
C SER A 15 4.68 6.53 8.41
N LEU A 16 3.55 5.82 8.30
CA LEU A 16 2.30 6.39 7.78
C LEU A 16 1.81 7.57 8.63
N GLU A 17 1.93 7.48 9.96
CA GLU A 17 1.56 8.59 10.85
C GLU A 17 2.48 9.81 10.64
N ILE A 18 3.79 9.58 10.56
CA ILE A 18 4.79 10.63 10.34
C ILE A 18 4.59 11.31 8.99
N ASP A 19 4.45 10.53 7.91
CA ASP A 19 4.34 11.06 6.55
C ASP A 19 3.00 11.78 6.34
N LYS A 20 1.90 11.30 6.95
CA LYS A 20 0.63 12.03 6.96
C LYS A 20 0.73 13.38 7.66
N LYS A 21 1.42 13.46 8.80
CA LYS A 21 1.64 14.71 9.54
C LYS A 21 2.58 15.68 8.80
N THR A 22 3.58 15.14 8.10
CA THR A 22 4.64 15.93 7.46
C THR A 22 4.23 16.44 6.09
N TYR A 23 3.59 15.60 5.28
CA TYR A 23 3.30 15.89 3.87
C TYR A 23 1.81 15.99 3.54
N GLY A 24 0.93 15.57 4.46
CA GLY A 24 -0.50 15.46 4.24
C GLY A 24 -0.94 14.11 3.67
N PHE A 25 -2.25 13.85 3.75
CA PHE A 25 -2.82 12.52 3.48
C PHE A 25 -2.68 12.04 2.02
N ASN A 26 -2.58 12.97 1.07
CA ASN A 26 -2.54 12.66 -0.37
C ASN A 26 -1.13 12.72 -0.96
N HIS A 27 -0.09 12.70 -0.12
CA HIS A 27 1.28 12.73 -0.61
C HIS A 27 1.72 11.34 -1.10
N PRO A 28 2.48 11.23 -2.21
CA PRO A 28 3.02 9.96 -2.71
C PRO A 28 3.80 9.11 -1.69
N SER A 29 4.45 9.73 -0.69
CA SER A 29 5.10 9.00 0.41
C SER A 29 4.10 8.21 1.26
N VAL A 30 2.90 8.76 1.51
CA VAL A 30 1.81 8.05 2.21
C VAL A 30 1.36 6.84 1.39
N ALA A 31 1.26 6.97 0.07
CA ALA A 31 0.93 5.85 -0.81
C ALA A 31 2.00 4.74 -0.79
N ARG A 32 3.28 5.12 -0.72
CA ARG A 32 4.39 4.17 -0.56
C ARG A 32 4.25 3.34 0.72
N ASP A 33 3.94 4.00 1.83
CA ASP A 33 3.81 3.33 3.12
C ASP A 33 2.57 2.43 3.16
N LEU A 34 1.45 2.87 2.58
CA LEU A 34 0.25 2.05 2.38
C LEU A 34 0.55 0.81 1.53
N ASN A 35 1.23 0.96 0.40
CA ASN A 35 1.62 -0.15 -0.47
C ASN A 35 2.48 -1.18 0.28
N ASN A 36 3.46 -0.71 1.06
CA ASN A 36 4.31 -1.61 1.83
C ASN A 36 3.53 -2.34 2.94
N LYS A 37 2.63 -1.65 3.63
CA LYS A 37 1.73 -2.26 4.61
C LYS A 37 0.79 -3.28 3.96
N GLY A 38 0.26 -2.98 2.78
CA GLY A 38 -0.55 -3.91 1.97
C GLY A 38 0.22 -5.17 1.61
N GLY A 39 1.48 -5.03 1.19
CA GLY A 39 2.38 -6.16 0.92
C GLY A 39 2.62 -7.04 2.15
N ALA A 40 2.82 -6.42 3.33
CA ALA A 40 2.99 -7.16 4.58
C ALA A 40 1.72 -7.94 4.99
N TYR A 41 0.53 -7.36 4.81
CA TYR A 41 -0.73 -8.08 5.03
C TYR A 41 -0.93 -9.22 4.02
N TYR A 42 -0.59 -9.01 2.75
CA TYR A 42 -0.66 -10.07 1.74
C TYR A 42 0.27 -11.24 2.09
N ALA A 43 1.47 -10.97 2.59
CA ALA A 43 2.39 -12.01 3.07
C ALA A 43 1.85 -12.81 4.27
N LEU A 44 0.89 -12.26 5.03
CA LEU A 44 0.18 -12.95 6.11
C LEU A 44 -1.10 -13.68 5.65
N GLY A 45 -1.44 -13.62 4.36
CA GLY A 45 -2.71 -14.14 3.82
C GLY A 45 -3.93 -13.27 4.14
N GLU A 46 -3.74 -12.07 4.69
CA GLU A 46 -4.79 -11.15 5.09
C GLU A 46 -5.29 -10.32 3.88
N ASN A 47 -5.81 -11.00 2.86
CA ASN A 47 -6.11 -10.41 1.54
C ASN A 47 -7.03 -9.18 1.60
N LYS A 48 -8.06 -9.18 2.46
CA LYS A 48 -8.96 -8.01 2.62
C LYS A 48 -8.22 -6.76 3.10
N LYS A 49 -7.28 -6.92 4.04
CA LYS A 49 -6.47 -5.80 4.55
C LYS A 49 -5.46 -5.34 3.50
N ALA A 50 -4.88 -6.28 2.75
CA ALA A 50 -3.97 -5.95 1.66
C ALA A 50 -4.68 -5.11 0.58
N LEU A 51 -5.86 -5.54 0.12
CA LEU A 51 -6.67 -4.82 -0.87
C LEU A 51 -6.95 -3.37 -0.43
N GLY A 52 -7.47 -3.17 0.79
CA GLY A 52 -7.80 -1.82 1.25
C GLY A 52 -6.59 -0.87 1.34
N ASN A 53 -5.39 -1.41 1.61
CA ASN A 53 -4.17 -0.59 1.58
C ASN A 53 -3.71 -0.25 0.16
N PHE A 54 -3.76 -1.22 -0.76
CA PHE A 54 -3.39 -0.99 -2.18
C PHE A 54 -4.38 -0.05 -2.88
N GLU A 55 -5.67 -0.12 -2.56
CA GLU A 55 -6.70 0.79 -3.09
C GLU A 55 -6.44 2.24 -2.67
N GLN A 56 -6.20 2.47 -1.38
CA GLN A 56 -5.85 3.81 -0.88
C GLN A 56 -4.55 4.34 -1.49
N ALA A 57 -3.52 3.48 -1.63
CA ALA A 57 -2.29 3.86 -2.31
C ALA A 57 -2.55 4.26 -3.78
N LEU A 58 -3.40 3.50 -4.48
CA LEU A 58 -3.72 3.74 -5.89
C LEU A 58 -4.48 5.06 -6.07
N GLU A 59 -5.41 5.39 -5.18
CA GLU A 59 -6.12 6.67 -5.19
C GLU A 59 -5.14 7.84 -5.12
N ILE A 60 -4.21 7.81 -4.17
CA ILE A 60 -3.20 8.86 -3.98
C ILE A 60 -2.28 8.98 -5.20
N ILE A 61 -1.78 7.86 -5.71
CA ILE A 61 -0.85 7.85 -6.85
C ILE A 61 -1.55 8.32 -8.13
N ARG A 62 -2.81 7.94 -8.36
CA ARG A 62 -3.61 8.44 -9.49
C ARG A 62 -3.78 9.95 -9.42
N ALA A 63 -4.11 10.49 -8.24
CA ALA A 63 -4.26 11.92 -8.05
C ALA A 63 -2.94 12.70 -8.24
N SER A 64 -1.80 12.10 -7.86
CA SER A 64 -0.50 12.78 -7.91
C SER A 64 0.21 12.69 -9.26
N TYR A 65 0.13 11.53 -9.93
CA TYR A 65 0.93 11.24 -11.12
C TYR A 65 0.12 10.78 -12.33
N GLY A 66 -1.20 10.63 -12.18
CA GLY A 66 -2.08 10.16 -13.23
C GLY A 66 -2.15 8.63 -13.33
N GLU A 67 -3.14 8.17 -14.09
CA GLU A 67 -3.53 6.76 -14.15
C GLU A 67 -2.53 5.85 -14.91
N GLU A 68 -1.76 6.45 -15.83
CA GLU A 68 -0.79 5.74 -16.66
C GLU A 68 0.60 5.62 -16.02
N HIS A 69 0.81 6.23 -14.85
CA HIS A 69 2.08 6.18 -14.14
C HIS A 69 2.44 4.72 -13.79
N PRO A 70 3.70 4.28 -13.94
CA PRO A 70 4.11 2.90 -13.66
C PRO A 70 3.71 2.42 -12.26
N TYR A 71 3.75 3.31 -11.27
CA TYR A 71 3.32 2.98 -9.92
C TYR A 71 1.81 2.70 -9.81
N ALA A 72 0.97 3.45 -10.54
CA ALA A 72 -0.46 3.16 -10.60
C ALA A 72 -0.72 1.79 -11.26
N LYS A 73 0.05 1.45 -12.31
CA LYS A 73 -0.03 0.14 -13.00
C LYS A 73 0.37 -1.02 -12.09
N ASP A 74 1.46 -0.88 -11.33
CA ASP A 74 1.88 -1.89 -10.35
C ASP A 74 0.82 -2.14 -9.28
N LEU A 75 0.23 -1.08 -8.71
CA LEU A 75 -0.84 -1.20 -7.73
C LEU A 75 -2.09 -1.88 -8.31
N LYS A 76 -2.50 -1.52 -9.53
CA LYS A 76 -3.61 -2.19 -10.24
C LYS A 76 -3.35 -3.68 -10.44
N GLU A 77 -2.12 -4.06 -10.81
CA GLU A 77 -1.77 -5.45 -11.01
C GLU A 77 -1.80 -6.24 -9.69
N LYS A 78 -1.29 -5.67 -8.58
CA LYS A 78 -1.41 -6.27 -7.25
C LYS A 78 -2.87 -6.50 -6.86
N LEU A 79 -3.74 -5.50 -7.07
CA LEU A 79 -5.18 -5.61 -6.80
C LEU A 79 -5.82 -6.74 -7.62
N LYS A 80 -5.53 -6.79 -8.92
CA LYS A 80 -6.02 -7.85 -9.81
C LYS A 80 -5.60 -9.24 -9.34
N ILE A 81 -4.32 -9.42 -8.99
CA ILE A 81 -3.77 -10.70 -8.52
C ILE A 81 -4.44 -11.18 -7.22
N ILE A 82 -4.71 -10.26 -6.29
CA ILE A 82 -5.30 -10.62 -4.99
C ILE A 82 -6.79 -10.92 -5.16
N SER A 83 -7.51 -10.12 -5.93
CA SER A 83 -8.93 -10.30 -6.19
C SER A 83 -9.22 -11.56 -7.02
N SER A 84 -8.30 -12.00 -7.88
CA SER A 84 -8.47 -13.22 -8.67
C SER A 84 -8.23 -14.52 -7.89
N LYS A 85 -7.74 -14.44 -6.65
CA LYS A 85 -7.43 -15.59 -5.79
C LYS A 85 -8.48 -15.82 -4.70
N GLN A 86 -9.56 -15.03 -4.69
CA GLN A 86 -10.70 -15.18 -3.78
C GLN A 86 -11.83 -15.98 -4.43
#